data_AF-A0A7V4F4R3-F1
#
_entry.id   AF-A0A7V4F4R3-F1
#
_cell.length_a   1.000
_cell.length_b   1.000
_cell.length_c   1.000
_cell.angle_alpha   90.00
_cell.angle_beta   90.00
_cell.angle_gamma   90.00
#
_symmetry.space_group_name_H-M   'P 1'
#
loop_
_entity.id
_entity.type
_entity.pdbx_description
1 polymer ?
#
loop_
_entity_poly.entity_id
_entity_poly.type
_entity_poly.pdbx_seq_one_letter_code
_entity_poly.pdbx_strand_id
1 'polypeptide(L)'
;MPPKNGKRLVSQQSVNAVVKSICDIMRRSNCAGAMQYVPELTWILFLRILDEHENRDAEAADAVGAEFAPSIEAPFRWRDWAAPMSAKRVELQESTLGAFFDFVNGQLLPYLRGLKNRPGATAKQKVISEIMTGVERVRIDTERNLLYIGK
;
A
#
# COMPACT_ATOMS: atom_id res chain seq x y z
N MET A 1 18.90 -13.09 -2.56
CA MET A 1 18.12 -13.34 -1.33
C MET A 1 16.81 -12.58 -1.44
N PRO A 2 15.64 -13.20 -1.24
CA PRO A 2 14.40 -12.43 -1.19
C PRO A 2 14.46 -11.50 0.05
N PRO A 3 14.00 -10.24 -0.06
CA PRO A 3 13.96 -9.34 1.08
C PRO A 3 13.05 -9.95 2.15
N LYS A 4 13.54 -10.03 3.40
CA LYS A 4 12.78 -10.51 4.56
C LYS A 4 11.59 -9.57 4.76
N ASN A 5 10.43 -10.03 4.31
CA ASN A 5 9.16 -9.34 4.39
C ASN A 5 8.89 -8.92 5.84
N GLY A 6 8.62 -7.63 6.04
CA GLY A 6 8.21 -7.09 7.34
C GLY A 6 7.00 -7.85 7.88
N LYS A 7 6.99 -8.06 9.21
CA LYS A 7 5.97 -8.70 10.05
C LYS A 7 4.67 -9.11 9.31
N ARG A 8 4.50 -10.43 9.12
CA ARG A 8 3.25 -11.07 8.61
C ARG A 8 2.05 -10.62 9.44
N LEU A 9 0.93 -10.26 8.81
CA LEU A 9 -0.31 -9.91 9.49
C LEU A 9 -1.12 -11.16 9.89
N VAL A 10 -0.50 -12.12 10.57
CA VAL A 10 -1.16 -13.39 10.93
C VAL A 10 -2.11 -13.24 12.13
N SER A 11 -1.98 -12.16 12.91
CA SER A 11 -2.72 -11.98 14.15
C SER A 11 -3.31 -10.57 14.28
N GLN A 12 -4.39 -10.45 15.06
CA GLN A 12 -4.94 -9.12 15.42
C GLN A 12 -3.85 -8.20 16.00
N GLN A 13 -2.84 -8.75 16.68
CA GLN A 13 -1.71 -7.98 17.21
C GLN A 13 -0.83 -7.37 16.11
N SER A 14 -0.60 -8.08 15.00
CA SER A 14 0.17 -7.57 13.88
C SER A 14 -0.57 -6.48 13.09
N VAL A 15 -1.90 -6.62 12.92
CA VAL A 15 -2.75 -5.55 12.37
C VAL A 15 -2.78 -4.35 13.33
N ASN A 16 -2.96 -4.59 14.64
CA ASN A 16 -2.94 -3.55 15.67
C ASN A 16 -1.60 -2.83 15.75
N ALA A 17 -0.47 -3.49 15.53
CA ALA A 17 0.85 -2.84 15.50
C ALA A 17 1.00 -1.89 14.32
N VAL A 18 0.36 -2.20 13.20
CA VAL A 18 0.41 -1.41 11.97
C VAL A 18 -0.56 -0.26 12.05
N VAL A 19 -1.79 -0.51 12.50
CA VAL A 19 -2.76 0.51 12.87
C VAL A 19 -2.13 1.46 13.90
N LYS A 20 -1.46 0.94 14.93
CA LYS A 20 -0.78 1.76 15.95
C LYS A 20 0.38 2.56 15.36
N SER A 21 1.22 1.97 14.50
CA SER A 21 2.30 2.67 13.81
C SER A 21 1.77 3.82 12.97
N ILE A 22 0.76 3.56 12.14
CA ILE A 22 0.15 4.59 11.29
C ILE A 22 -0.61 5.63 12.13
N CYS A 23 -1.34 5.25 13.18
CA CYS A 23 -1.96 6.19 14.11
C CYS A 23 -0.94 7.06 14.86
N ASP A 24 0.19 6.50 15.29
CA ASP A 24 1.24 7.26 15.98
C ASP A 24 1.97 8.23 15.02
N ILE A 25 2.08 7.86 13.75
CA ILE A 25 2.55 8.73 12.66
C ILE A 25 1.55 9.87 12.41
N MET A 26 0.26 9.55 12.34
CA MET A 26 -0.79 10.51 12.01
C MET A 26 -1.07 11.49 13.15
N ARG A 27 -0.94 11.05 14.42
CA ARG A 27 -0.96 11.91 15.61
C ARG A 27 0.20 12.91 15.65
N ARG A 28 1.31 12.64 14.93
CA ARG A 28 2.48 13.53 14.84
C ARG A 28 2.42 14.49 13.65
N SER A 29 1.48 14.29 12.71
CA SER A 29 1.09 15.29 11.70
C SER A 29 -0.02 16.21 12.23
N ASN A 30 -0.31 17.31 11.54
CA ASN A 30 -1.38 18.25 11.90
C ASN A 30 -2.80 17.69 11.63
N CYS A 31 -2.92 16.39 11.33
CA CYS A 31 -4.18 15.62 11.30
C CYS A 31 -4.65 15.32 12.73
N ALA A 32 -5.14 16.34 13.43
CA ALA A 32 -5.51 16.28 14.83
C ALA A 32 -6.82 15.51 15.13
N GLY A 33 -7.61 15.13 14.12
CA GLY A 33 -8.91 14.46 14.30
C GLY A 33 -9.04 13.09 13.64
N ALA A 34 -9.76 12.16 14.30
CA ALA A 34 -10.08 10.84 13.76
C ALA A 34 -10.72 10.84 12.38
N MET A 35 -11.55 11.85 12.10
CA MET A 35 -12.18 12.03 10.79
C MET A 35 -11.16 12.35 9.68
N GLN A 36 -10.00 12.88 10.01
CA GLN A 36 -8.95 13.19 9.03
C GLN A 36 -8.07 11.98 8.75
N TYR A 37 -7.81 11.14 9.77
CA TYR A 37 -6.89 10.04 9.62
C TYR A 37 -7.51 8.71 9.17
N VAL A 38 -8.79 8.49 9.47
CA VAL A 38 -9.49 7.24 9.12
C VAL A 38 -9.50 6.97 7.60
N PRO A 39 -9.78 7.95 6.72
CA PRO A 39 -9.74 7.72 5.28
C PRO A 39 -8.35 7.26 4.80
N GLU A 40 -7.27 7.87 5.31
CA GLU A 40 -5.90 7.51 4.96
C GLU A 40 -5.53 6.11 5.50
N LEU A 41 -5.88 5.82 6.75
CA LEU A 41 -5.67 4.48 7.33
C LEU A 41 -6.37 3.41 6.52
N THR A 42 -7.60 3.67 6.09
CA THR A 42 -8.43 2.70 5.41
C THR A 42 -7.77 2.18 4.13
N TRP A 43 -7.32 3.09 3.25
CA TRP A 43 -6.74 2.67 1.97
C TRP A 43 -5.36 2.03 2.14
N ILE A 44 -4.58 2.50 3.11
CA ILE A 44 -3.24 1.97 3.43
C ILE A 44 -3.35 0.54 3.97
N LEU A 45 -4.24 0.31 4.93
CA LEU A 45 -4.49 -1.01 5.48
C LEU A 45 -5.08 -1.95 4.43
N PHE A 46 -6.00 -1.45 3.60
CA PHE A 46 -6.55 -2.22 2.48
C PHE A 46 -5.45 -2.74 1.55
N LEU A 47 -4.54 -1.88 1.07
CA LEU A 47 -3.45 -2.30 0.17
C LEU A 47 -2.50 -3.30 0.83
N ARG A 48 -2.19 -3.11 2.10
CA ARG A 48 -1.33 -4.05 2.84
C ARG A 48 -1.98 -5.43 2.97
N ILE A 49 -3.25 -5.47 3.37
CA ILE A 49 -4.00 -6.72 3.52
C ILE A 49 -4.12 -7.41 2.15
N LEU A 50 -4.45 -6.65 1.11
CA LEU A 50 -4.53 -7.16 -0.26
C LEU A 50 -3.21 -7.80 -0.70
N ASP A 51 -2.07 -7.14 -0.49
CA ASP A 51 -0.76 -7.67 -0.88
C ASP A 51 -0.40 -8.97 -0.15
N GLU A 52 -0.73 -9.07 1.14
CA GLU A 52 -0.52 -10.30 1.92
C GLU A 52 -1.45 -11.44 1.48
N HIS A 53 -2.69 -11.12 1.10
CA HIS A 53 -3.58 -12.10 0.47
C HIS A 53 -3.04 -12.56 -0.88
N GLU A 54 -2.66 -11.64 -1.78
CA GLU A 54 -2.12 -12.00 -3.09
C GLU A 54 -0.78 -12.75 -2.99
N ASN A 55 0.01 -12.51 -1.95
CA ASN A 55 1.20 -13.32 -1.70
C ASN A 55 0.86 -14.79 -1.42
N ARG A 56 -0.16 -15.03 -0.57
CA ARG A 56 -0.59 -16.39 -0.24
C ARG A 56 -1.23 -17.09 -1.43
N ASP A 57 -2.04 -16.36 -2.20
CA ASP A 57 -2.65 -16.89 -3.42
C ASP A 57 -1.57 -17.28 -4.44
N ALA A 58 -0.53 -16.46 -4.60
CA ALA A 58 0.61 -16.75 -5.47
C ALA A 58 1.41 -17.98 -4.99
N GLU A 59 1.71 -18.07 -3.68
CA GLU A 59 2.40 -19.23 -3.08
C GLU A 59 1.58 -20.52 -3.25
N ALA A 60 0.25 -20.45 -3.08
CA ALA A 60 -0.63 -21.59 -3.26
C ALA A 60 -0.72 -22.04 -4.73
N ALA A 61 -0.79 -21.09 -5.66
CA ALA A 61 -0.80 -21.37 -7.09
C ALA A 61 0.52 -22.03 -7.54
N ASP A 62 1.67 -21.49 -7.10
CA ASP A 62 2.99 -22.06 -7.38
C ASP A 62 3.12 -23.50 -6.87
N ALA A 63 2.62 -23.78 -5.65
CA ALA A 63 2.65 -25.12 -5.05
C ALA A 63 1.88 -26.18 -5.85
N VAL A 64 0.90 -25.77 -6.67
CA VAL A 64 0.12 -26.67 -7.53
C VAL A 64 0.44 -26.50 -9.03
N GLY A 65 1.45 -25.68 -9.37
CA GLY A 65 1.83 -25.37 -10.75
C GLY A 65 0.77 -24.60 -11.54
N ALA A 66 -0.12 -23.86 -10.86
CA ALA A 66 -1.11 -23.00 -11.49
C ALA A 66 -0.55 -21.60 -11.76
N GLU A 67 -1.05 -20.96 -12.82
CA GLU A 67 -0.74 -19.56 -13.10
C GLU A 67 -1.45 -18.62 -12.12
N PHE A 68 -0.74 -17.61 -11.63
CA PHE A 68 -1.30 -16.55 -10.79
C PHE A 68 -1.17 -15.19 -11.46
N ALA A 69 -2.30 -14.53 -11.70
CA ALA A 69 -2.36 -13.18 -12.22
C ALA A 69 -2.62 -12.19 -11.07
N PRO A 70 -1.66 -11.29 -10.73
CA PRO A 70 -1.84 -10.32 -9.65
C PRO A 70 -2.86 -9.25 -10.04
N SER A 71 -3.60 -8.73 -9.05
CA SER A 71 -4.57 -7.66 -9.31
C SER A 71 -3.89 -6.30 -9.47
N ILE A 72 -2.74 -6.12 -8.80
CA ILE A 72 -1.89 -4.94 -8.87
C ILE A 72 -0.51 -5.39 -9.38
N GLU A 73 -0.01 -4.73 -10.41
CA GLU A 73 1.30 -5.02 -10.99
C GLU A 73 2.41 -4.22 -10.30
N ALA A 74 3.66 -4.68 -10.46
CA ALA A 74 4.82 -3.88 -10.08
C ALA A 74 4.86 -2.58 -10.91
N PRO A 75 5.32 -1.44 -10.35
CA PRO A 75 5.85 -1.26 -8.99
C PRO A 75 4.78 -0.79 -7.97
N PHE A 76 3.50 -1.03 -8.24
CA PHE A 76 2.39 -0.46 -7.46
C PHE A 76 1.90 -1.33 -6.31
N ARG A 77 2.41 -2.57 -6.19
CA ARG A 77 2.07 -3.47 -5.08
C ARG A 77 2.64 -2.93 -3.77
N TRP A 78 1.98 -3.17 -2.66
CA TRP A 78 2.42 -2.69 -1.34
C TRP A 78 3.88 -3.08 -1.05
N ARG A 79 4.27 -4.33 -1.37
CA ARG A 79 5.63 -4.83 -1.18
C ARG A 79 6.69 -4.08 -1.98
N ASP A 80 6.31 -3.44 -3.09
CA ASP A 80 7.25 -2.80 -4.00
C ASP A 80 7.63 -1.40 -3.52
N TRP A 81 6.68 -0.60 -3.04
CA TRP A 81 6.92 0.81 -2.69
C TRP A 81 6.79 1.13 -1.18
N ALA A 82 6.07 0.31 -0.41
CA ALA A 82 5.81 0.58 1.01
C ALA A 82 6.67 -0.27 1.96
N ALA A 83 7.03 -1.50 1.57
CA ALA A 83 7.80 -2.40 2.42
C ALA A 83 9.23 -1.86 2.70
N PRO A 84 9.80 -2.09 3.89
CA PRO A 84 11.16 -1.65 4.21
C PRO A 84 12.16 -2.22 3.22
N MET A 85 13.11 -1.39 2.78
CA MET A 85 14.21 -1.81 1.90
C MET A 85 13.76 -2.33 0.52
N SER A 86 12.49 -2.14 0.13
CA SER A 86 12.08 -2.46 -1.24
C SER A 86 12.77 -1.51 -2.22
N ALA A 87 13.13 -2.00 -3.41
CA ALA A 87 13.93 -1.25 -4.37
C ALA A 87 13.30 0.11 -4.71
N LYS A 88 11.98 0.14 -4.96
CA LYS A 88 11.27 1.39 -5.24
C LYS A 88 11.24 2.33 -4.04
N ARG A 89 11.09 1.80 -2.82
CA ARG A 89 11.12 2.66 -1.61
C ARG A 89 12.49 3.27 -1.39
N VAL A 90 13.56 2.50 -1.55
CA VAL A 90 14.93 3.00 -1.45
C VAL A 90 15.19 4.06 -2.53
N GLU A 91 14.83 3.77 -3.77
CA GLU A 91 14.91 4.73 -4.90
C GLU A 91 14.20 6.06 -4.58
N LEU A 92 12.96 6.00 -4.08
CA LEU A 92 12.19 7.20 -3.73
C LEU A 92 12.78 7.95 -2.53
N GLN A 93 13.42 7.24 -1.59
CA GLN A 93 14.08 7.84 -0.42
C GLN A 93 15.41 8.50 -0.75
N GLU A 94 16.14 7.99 -1.73
CA GLU A 94 17.44 8.49 -2.18
C GLU A 94 17.31 9.59 -3.26
N SER A 95 16.10 9.79 -3.79
CA SER A 95 15.77 10.81 -4.78
C SER A 95 15.58 12.21 -4.15
N THR A 96 15.00 13.14 -4.92
CA THR A 96 14.69 14.50 -4.47
C THR A 96 13.61 14.51 -3.40
N LEU A 97 13.66 15.51 -2.50
CA LEU A 97 12.58 15.77 -1.55
C LEU A 97 11.25 15.92 -2.30
N GLY A 98 10.21 15.22 -1.86
CA GLY A 98 8.90 15.18 -2.52
C GLY A 98 8.69 13.98 -3.45
N ALA A 99 9.75 13.26 -3.84
CA ALA A 99 9.65 12.16 -4.80
C ALA A 99 8.70 11.04 -4.32
N PHE A 100 8.65 10.77 -3.01
CA PHE A 100 7.74 9.75 -2.48
C PHE A 100 6.28 10.21 -2.61
N PHE A 101 6.00 11.47 -2.29
CA PHE A 101 4.65 12.03 -2.49
C PHE A 101 4.26 12.10 -3.96
N ASP A 102 5.19 12.46 -4.85
CA ASP A 102 4.94 12.53 -6.29
C ASP A 102 4.64 11.16 -6.86
N PHE A 103 5.33 10.12 -6.40
CA PHE A 103 5.00 8.75 -6.76
C PHE A 103 3.61 8.36 -6.27
N VAL A 104 3.31 8.57 -4.98
CA VAL A 104 2.03 8.14 -4.43
C VAL A 104 0.86 8.90 -5.08
N ASN A 105 0.93 10.22 -5.13
CA ASN A 105 -0.15 11.06 -5.63
C ASN A 105 -0.23 11.11 -7.16
N GLY A 106 0.91 11.11 -7.83
CA GLY A 106 1.00 11.27 -9.29
C GLY A 106 0.97 9.95 -10.06
N GLN A 107 1.27 8.82 -9.43
CA GLN A 107 1.38 7.53 -10.12
C GLN A 107 0.52 6.44 -9.47
N LEU A 108 0.74 6.15 -8.18
CA LEU A 108 0.06 5.05 -7.49
C LEU A 108 -1.46 5.25 -7.40
N LEU A 109 -1.92 6.37 -6.84
CA LEU A 109 -3.36 6.60 -6.68
C LEU A 109 -4.10 6.66 -8.04
N PRO A 110 -3.59 7.37 -9.07
CA PRO A 110 -4.16 7.32 -10.41
C PRO A 110 -4.21 5.90 -11.00
N TYR A 111 -3.14 5.12 -10.85
CA TYR A 111 -3.08 3.74 -11.31
C TYR A 111 -4.20 2.89 -10.68
N LEU A 112 -4.34 2.96 -9.35
CA LEU A 112 -5.31 2.15 -8.61
C LEU A 112 -6.75 2.52 -8.99
N ARG A 113 -7.05 3.82 -9.12
CA ARG A 113 -8.36 4.30 -9.61
C ARG A 113 -8.61 3.87 -11.05
N GLY A 114 -7.57 3.77 -11.87
CA GLY A 114 -7.66 3.34 -13.27
C GLY A 114 -7.91 1.84 -13.48
N LEU A 115 -7.76 0.99 -12.44
CA LEU A 115 -7.87 -0.47 -12.59
C LEU A 115 -9.20 -0.94 -13.21
N LYS A 116 -10.33 -0.30 -12.87
CA LYS A 116 -11.64 -0.66 -13.43
C LYS A 116 -11.77 -0.40 -14.94
N ASN A 117 -10.94 0.49 -15.48
CA ASN A 117 -10.98 0.89 -16.89
C ASN A 117 -10.12 0.00 -17.78
N ARG A 118 -9.38 -0.95 -17.21
CA ARG A 118 -8.54 -1.88 -17.97
C ARG A 118 -9.42 -2.86 -18.76
N PRO A 119 -9.06 -3.19 -20.02
CA PRO A 119 -9.70 -4.27 -20.74
C PRO A 119 -9.63 -5.57 -19.92
N GLY A 120 -10.78 -6.24 -19.74
CA GLY A 120 -10.83 -7.47 -18.95
C GLY A 120 -10.68 -7.29 -17.43
N ALA A 121 -10.86 -6.07 -16.89
CA ALA A 121 -10.71 -5.82 -15.46
C ALA A 121 -11.50 -6.82 -14.61
N THR A 122 -10.79 -7.50 -13.71
CA THR A 122 -11.39 -8.50 -12.81
C THR A 122 -12.32 -7.85 -11.81
N ALA A 123 -13.21 -8.63 -11.19
CA ALA A 123 -14.05 -8.13 -10.10
C ALA A 123 -13.19 -7.52 -8.96
N LYS A 124 -12.06 -8.14 -8.63
CA LYS A 124 -11.12 -7.64 -7.61
C LYS A 124 -10.56 -6.26 -8.00
N GLN A 125 -10.14 -6.09 -9.26
CA GLN A 125 -9.63 -4.81 -9.78
C GLN A 125 -10.70 -3.70 -9.77
N LYS A 126 -11.95 -4.03 -10.07
CA LYS A 126 -13.06 -3.07 -9.99
C LYS A 126 -13.33 -2.62 -8.56
N VAL A 127 -13.31 -3.53 -7.59
CA VAL A 127 -13.47 -3.20 -6.16
C VAL A 127 -12.30 -2.35 -5.66
N ILE A 128 -11.06 -2.67 -6.04
CA ILE A 128 -9.89 -1.84 -5.69
C ILE A 128 -10.09 -0.41 -6.19
N SER A 129 -10.47 -0.25 -7.47
CA SER A 129 -10.71 1.07 -8.06
C SER A 129 -11.85 1.84 -7.36
N GLU A 130 -12.92 1.16 -6.97
CA GLU A 130 -14.04 1.78 -6.25
C GLU A 130 -13.61 2.30 -4.87
N ILE A 131 -12.89 1.49 -4.08
CA ILE A 131 -12.34 1.89 -2.78
C ILE A 131 -11.42 3.11 -2.94
N MET A 132 -10.64 3.16 -4.01
CA MET A 132 -9.67 4.23 -4.26
C MET A 132 -10.29 5.48 -4.88
N THR A 133 -11.55 5.44 -5.32
CA THR A 133 -12.22 6.60 -5.94
C THR A 133 -12.36 7.76 -4.94
N GLY A 134 -12.55 7.47 -3.65
CA GLY A 134 -12.59 8.48 -2.58
C GLY A 134 -11.22 9.01 -2.12
N VAL A 135 -10.11 8.48 -2.66
CA VAL A 135 -8.74 8.84 -2.27
C VAL A 135 -8.09 9.65 -3.39
N GLU A 136 -8.29 10.96 -3.38
CA GLU A 136 -7.75 11.84 -4.44
C GLU A 136 -6.25 12.09 -4.29
N ARG A 137 -5.83 12.45 -3.07
CA ARG A 137 -4.46 12.80 -2.70
C ARG A 137 -4.22 12.44 -1.24
N VAL A 138 -3.00 12.02 -0.92
CA VAL A 138 -2.57 11.82 0.47
C VAL A 138 -2.58 13.13 1.23
N ARG A 139 -3.24 13.14 2.38
CA ARG A 139 -3.37 14.31 3.28
C ARG A 139 -2.37 14.31 4.44
N ILE A 140 -1.39 13.40 4.42
CA ILE A 140 -0.31 13.32 5.41
C ILE A 140 0.71 14.43 5.12
N ASP A 141 1.02 15.25 6.13
CA ASP A 141 1.76 16.51 5.94
C ASP A 141 3.26 16.38 5.62
N THR A 142 3.88 15.22 5.86
CA THR A 142 5.34 15.07 5.65
C THR A 142 5.73 13.69 5.09
N GLU A 143 6.76 13.66 4.24
CA GLU A 143 7.28 12.40 3.67
C GLU A 143 7.83 11.47 4.74
N ARG A 144 8.46 12.04 5.78
CA ARG A 144 8.92 11.27 6.94
C ARG A 144 7.80 10.41 7.50
N ASN A 145 6.59 10.95 7.63
CA ASN A 145 5.44 10.24 8.18
C ASN A 145 5.03 9.06 7.28
N LEU A 146 4.94 9.25 5.97
CA LEU A 146 4.65 8.17 5.02
C LEU A 146 5.71 7.07 5.02
N LEU A 147 6.98 7.43 5.16
CA LEU A 147 8.07 6.45 5.17
C LEU A 147 7.99 5.50 6.38
N TYR A 148 7.37 5.87 7.51
CA TYR A 148 7.28 4.98 8.68
C TYR A 148 6.18 3.90 8.56
N ILE A 149 5.29 3.98 7.57
CA ILE A 149 4.13 3.08 7.42
C ILE A 149 4.54 1.61 7.13
N GLY A 150 5.75 1.39 6.63
CA GLY A 150 6.29 0.07 6.33
C GLY A 150 7.16 -0.58 7.41
N LYS A 151 7.66 0.17 8.41
CA LYS A 151 8.54 -0.38 9.46
C LYS A 151 7.78 -1.26 10.46
#